data_AF-A0A2E5V3A8-F1
#
_entry.id   AF-A0A2E5V3A8-F1
#
_cell.length_a   1.000
_cell.length_b   1.000
_cell.length_c   1.000
_cell.angle_alpha   90.00
_cell.angle_beta   90.00
_cell.angle_gamma   90.00
#
_symmetry.space_group_name_H-M   'P 1'
#
loop_
_entity.id
_entity.type
_entity.pdbx_description
1 polymer ?
#
loop_
_entity_poly.entity_id
_entity_poly.type
_entity_poly.pdbx_seq_one_letter_code
_entity_poly.pdbx_strand_id
1 'polypeptide(L)' 'PAGVPSPTNPLGIKGAGEAGCVGALPCIQSALIDALKHLGINDIPMPATPFKLWNLLSQDHKT' A
#
# COMPACT_ATOMS: atom_id res chain seq x y z
N PRO A 1 21.09 10.40 9.88
CA PRO A 1 21.75 10.71 8.60
C PRO A 1 20.80 11.47 7.65
N ALA A 2 21.23 12.60 7.11
CA ALA A 2 20.50 13.31 6.06
C ALA A 2 20.37 12.41 4.82
N GLY A 3 19.27 12.54 4.06
CA GLY A 3 18.95 11.67 2.92
C GLY A 3 20.02 11.61 1.82
N VAL A 4 19.83 10.73 0.84
CA VAL A 4 20.75 10.60 -0.32
C VAL A 4 20.59 11.81 -1.24
N PRO A 5 21.64 12.61 -1.55
CA PRO A 5 21.54 13.74 -2.48
C PRO A 5 21.23 13.31 -3.93
N SER A 6 20.73 14.24 -4.75
CA SER A 6 20.59 14.01 -6.19
C SER A 6 21.90 14.34 -6.93
N PRO A 7 22.51 13.40 -7.67
CA PRO A 7 23.78 13.65 -8.36
C PRO A 7 23.66 14.61 -9.55
N THR A 8 22.45 14.78 -10.09
CA THR A 8 22.19 15.56 -11.32
C THR A 8 21.54 16.92 -11.06
N ASN A 9 21.03 17.16 -9.85
CA ASN A 9 20.54 18.49 -9.47
C ASN A 9 21.71 19.28 -8.85
N PRO A 10 22.09 20.46 -9.38
CA PRO A 10 23.23 21.24 -8.88
C PRO A 10 23.19 21.58 -7.38
N LEU A 11 21.99 21.64 -6.79
CA LEU A 11 21.79 21.90 -5.36
C LEU A 11 21.68 20.61 -4.52
N GLY A 12 21.74 19.43 -5.13
CA GLY A 12 21.59 18.14 -4.45
C GLY A 12 20.17 17.82 -3.95
N ILE A 13 19.19 18.70 -4.20
CA ILE A 13 17.80 18.60 -3.73
C ILE A 13 17.02 17.54 -4.52
N LYS A 14 16.08 16.87 -3.85
CA LYS A 14 15.09 15.95 -4.45
C LYS A 14 13.67 16.46 -4.17
N GLY A 15 12.77 16.28 -5.13
CA GLY A 15 11.34 16.48 -4.89
C GLY A 15 10.78 15.39 -3.98
N ALA A 16 9.95 15.77 -3.02
CA ALA A 16 9.33 14.83 -2.07
C ALA A 16 7.86 15.14 -1.77
N GLY A 17 7.26 16.14 -2.41
CA GLY A 17 5.88 16.59 -2.12
C GLY A 17 4.83 15.48 -2.26
N GLU A 18 5.02 14.59 -3.23
CA GLU A 18 4.11 13.46 -3.46
C GLU A 18 4.58 12.15 -2.79
N ALA A 19 5.78 12.11 -2.21
CA ALA A 19 6.37 10.85 -1.72
C ALA A 19 5.48 10.15 -0.69
N GLY A 20 4.83 10.92 0.18
CA GLY A 20 3.86 10.39 1.14
C GLY A 20 2.60 9.84 0.46
N CYS A 21 2.02 10.58 -0.48
CA CYS A 21 0.81 10.18 -1.20
C CYS A 21 1.05 8.90 -2.03
N VAL A 22 2.16 8.87 -2.79
CA VAL A 22 2.55 7.72 -3.63
C VAL A 22 2.86 6.49 -2.77
N GLY A 23 3.53 6.66 -1.64
CA GLY A 23 3.88 5.55 -0.75
C GLY A 23 2.70 5.01 0.08
N ALA A 24 1.73 5.86 0.44
CA ALA A 24 0.64 5.50 1.35
C ALA A 24 -0.28 4.41 0.79
N LEU A 25 -0.72 4.54 -0.46
CA LEU A 25 -1.66 3.59 -1.08
C LEU A 25 -1.13 2.14 -1.13
N PRO A 26 0.06 1.85 -1.68
CA PRO A 26 0.59 0.48 -1.71
C PRO A 26 0.95 -0.03 -0.31
N CYS A 27 1.34 0.85 0.62
CA CYS A 27 1.61 0.48 2.01
C CYS A 27 0.35 -0.09 2.68
N ILE A 28 -0.76 0.65 2.59
CA ILE A 28 -2.05 0.22 3.16
C ILE A 28 -2.54 -1.05 2.48
N GLN A 29 -2.47 -1.13 1.15
CA GLN A 29 -2.88 -2.32 0.41
C GLN A 29 -2.08 -3.57 0.82
N SER A 30 -0.76 -3.44 0.95
CA SER A 30 0.10 -4.55 1.37
C SER A 30 -0.22 -4.99 2.80
N ALA A 31 -0.49 -4.04 3.70
CA ALA A 31 -0.86 -4.34 5.09
C ALA A 31 -2.21 -5.10 5.18
N LEU A 32 -3.19 -4.73 4.36
CA LEU A 32 -4.47 -5.42 4.29
C LEU A 32 -4.32 -6.85 3.75
N ILE A 33 -3.56 -7.02 2.66
CA ILE A 33 -3.29 -8.36 2.09
C ILE A 33 -2.55 -9.22 3.11
N ASP A 34 -1.52 -8.69 3.77
CA ASP A 34 -0.77 -9.42 4.79
C ASP A 34 -1.67 -9.90 5.94
N ALA A 35 -2.53 -9.01 6.45
CA ALA A 35 -3.47 -9.34 7.52
C ALA A 35 -4.46 -10.45 7.14
N LEU A 36 -4.88 -10.52 5.87
CA LEU A 36 -5.91 -11.44 5.40
C LEU A 36 -5.38 -12.67 4.65
N LYS A 37 -4.06 -12.75 4.41
CA LYS A 37 -3.43 -13.82 3.65
C LYS A 37 -3.72 -15.22 4.22
N HIS A 38 -3.79 -15.34 5.54
CA HIS A 38 -4.08 -16.60 6.22
C HIS A 38 -5.50 -17.13 5.97
N LEU A 39 -6.40 -16.29 5.43
CA LEU A 39 -7.75 -16.64 5.00
C LEU A 39 -7.84 -16.95 3.50
N GLY A 40 -6.70 -17.03 2.79
CA GLY A 40 -6.64 -17.24 1.34
C GLY A 40 -6.85 -15.98 0.50
N ILE A 41 -7.04 -14.82 1.13
CA ILE A 41 -7.25 -13.53 0.46
C ILE A 41 -5.88 -12.97 0.04
N ASN A 42 -5.62 -12.93 -1.26
CA ASN A 42 -4.35 -12.45 -1.83
C ASN A 42 -4.49 -11.17 -2.66
N ASP A 43 -5.72 -10.74 -2.94
CA ASP A 43 -6.02 -9.51 -3.67
C ASP A 43 -7.26 -8.83 -3.07
N ILE A 44 -7.23 -7.50 -3.02
CA ILE A 44 -8.29 -6.67 -2.46
C ILE A 44 -8.60 -5.55 -3.46
N PRO A 45 -9.81 -5.49 -4.05
CA PRO A 45 -10.16 -4.48 -5.03
C PRO A 45 -10.20 -3.08 -4.41
N MET A 46 -9.40 -2.18 -4.98
CA MET A 46 -9.38 -0.78 -4.56
C MET A 46 -10.65 -0.01 -5.00
N PRO A 47 -11.06 1.04 -4.27
CA PRO A 47 -10.62 1.36 -2.91
C PRO A 47 -11.10 0.28 -1.92
N ALA A 48 -10.27 -0.07 -0.94
CA ALA A 48 -10.55 -1.05 0.10
C ALA A 48 -11.59 -0.54 1.11
N THR A 49 -12.82 -0.34 0.67
CA THR A 49 -13.91 0.13 1.55
C THR A 49 -14.29 -0.94 2.55
N PRO A 50 -14.80 -0.57 3.75
CA PRO A 50 -15.27 -1.54 4.74
C PRO A 50 -16.29 -2.53 4.17
N PHE A 51 -17.18 -2.10 3.28
CA PHE A 51 -18.18 -2.96 2.64
C PHE A 51 -17.54 -4.04 1.75
N LYS A 52 -16.53 -3.69 0.94
CA LYS A 52 -15.80 -4.67 0.12
C LYS A 52 -15.01 -5.66 0.98
N LEU A 53 -14.35 -5.17 2.04
CA LEU A 53 -13.64 -6.01 2.99
C LEU A 53 -14.58 -6.98 3.69
N TRP A 54 -15.73 -6.50 4.16
CA TRP A 54 -16.76 -7.34 4.77
C TRP A 54 -17.24 -8.44 3.82
N ASN A 55 -17.51 -8.10 2.56
CA ASN A 55 -17.93 -9.07 1.56
C ASN A 55 -16.84 -10.11 1.26
N LEU A 56 -15.56 -9.73 1.22
CA LEU A 56 -14.45 -10.67 1.06
C LEU A 56 -14.33 -11.62 2.25
N LEU A 57 -14.47 -11.10 3.48
CA LEU A 57 -14.43 -11.90 4.70
C LEU A 57 -15.64 -12.84 4.85
N SER A 58 -16.79 -12.44 4.29
CA SER A 58 -18.03 -13.22 4.35
C SER A 58 -18.14 -14.28 3.26
N GLN A 59 -17.28 -14.23 2.24
CA GLN A 59 -17.19 -15.30 1.25
C GLN A 59 -16.51 -16.49 1.89
N ASP A 60 -17.18 -17.64 1.86
CA ASP A 60 -16.67 -18.92 2.34
C ASP A 60 -15.50 -19.35 1.44
N HIS A 61 -14.30 -18.84 1.77
CA HIS A 61 -13.06 -19.19 1.09
C HIS A 61 -12.67 -20.60 1.50
N LYS A 62 -13.32 -21.59 0.86
CA LYS A 62 -12.87 -22.98 0.92
C LYS A 62 -11.45 -23.01 0.37
N THR A 63 -10.54 -23.38 1.26
CA THR A 63 -9.11 -23.65 1.04
C THR A 63 -8.83 -24.49 -0.19
#